data_AF-A0A6N6MD05-F1
#
_entry.id   AF-A0A6N6MD05-F1
#
_cell.length_a   1.000
_cell.length_b   1.000
_cell.length_c   1.000
_cell.angle_alpha   90.00
_cell.angle_beta   90.00
_cell.angle_gamma   90.00
#
_symmetry.space_group_name_H-M   'P 1'
#
loop_
_entity.id
_entity.type
_entity.pdbx_description
1 polymer ?
#
loop_
_entity_poly.entity_id
_entity_poly.type
_entity_poly.pdbx_seq_one_letter_code
_entity_poly.pdbx_strand_id
1 'polypeptide(L)'
;MRSLNQSSNRIYWKDFLLFFVFPIIVSTLLVWKGYSFKEQLGNLIAAISIFGGFLFNLLAIIYSQMENIKKDAETEDDEVKKRFINEIHINISFCIVLSICIVLTLLLTTIDIPEFQYLDVLNKIINGLNYFLMILFLLTLTMILNRVYILLKKGAA
;
A
#
# COMPACT_ATOMS: atom_id res chain seq x y z
N MET A 1 -9.71 -5.99 3.16
CA MET A 1 -8.81 -6.33 4.30
C MET A 1 -9.20 -7.69 4.88
N ARG A 2 -8.61 -8.77 4.35
CA ARG A 2 -8.75 -10.16 4.81
C ARG A 2 -7.41 -10.84 4.54
N SER A 3 -6.35 -10.61 5.32
CA SER A 3 -5.00 -11.02 4.85
C SER A 3 -4.29 -12.12 5.60
N LEU A 4 -4.87 -12.78 6.60
CA LEU A 4 -4.08 -13.78 7.34
C LEU A 4 -4.73 -15.14 7.56
N ASN A 5 -6.00 -15.36 7.18
CA ASN A 5 -6.59 -16.69 7.30
C ASN A 5 -7.72 -16.92 6.28
N GLN A 6 -7.53 -17.85 5.34
CA GLN A 6 -8.48 -18.17 4.26
C GLN A 6 -9.74 -18.94 4.73
N SER A 7 -9.88 -19.23 6.03
CA SER A 7 -10.97 -20.08 6.56
C SER A 7 -12.22 -19.32 7.07
N SER A 8 -12.20 -18.00 7.27
CA SER A 8 -13.32 -17.34 7.96
C SER A 8 -13.74 -15.99 7.39
N ASN A 9 -15.06 -15.83 7.25
CA ASN A 9 -15.74 -14.69 6.65
C ASN A 9 -15.86 -13.44 7.55
N ARG A 10 -14.93 -13.25 8.50
CA ARG A 10 -14.96 -12.11 9.42
C ARG A 10 -13.82 -11.13 9.13
N ILE A 11 -14.15 -9.84 9.15
CA ILE A 11 -13.16 -8.76 9.27
C ILE A 11 -12.43 -9.00 10.58
N TYR A 12 -11.18 -9.45 10.52
CA TYR A 12 -10.37 -9.59 11.71
C TYR A 12 -10.01 -8.19 12.18
N TRP A 13 -10.54 -7.78 13.33
CA TRP A 13 -10.20 -6.51 14.00
C TRP A 13 -8.68 -6.30 14.12
N LYS A 14 -7.91 -7.38 14.18
CA LYS A 14 -6.44 -7.37 14.15
C LYS A 14 -5.86 -6.79 12.85
N ASP A 15 -6.47 -7.05 11.69
CA ASP A 15 -6.05 -6.48 10.41
C ASP A 15 -6.31 -4.97 10.41
N PHE A 16 -7.46 -4.52 10.93
CA PHE A 16 -7.73 -3.09 11.04
C PHE A 16 -6.73 -2.38 11.97
N LEU A 17 -6.43 -2.98 13.13
CA LEU A 17 -5.41 -2.48 14.06
C LEU A 17 -4.02 -2.40 13.39
N LEU A 18 -3.64 -3.41 12.62
CA LEU A 18 -2.34 -3.45 11.95
C LEU A 18 -2.22 -2.38 10.84
N PHE A 19 -3.28 -2.14 10.08
CA PHE A 19 -3.23 -1.24 8.92
C PHE A 19 -3.51 0.22 9.25
N PHE A 20 -4.18 0.53 10.37
CA PHE A 20 -4.46 1.92 10.76
C PHE A 20 -3.82 2.32 12.08
N VAL A 21 -4.03 1.56 13.14
CA VAL A 21 -3.56 1.93 14.47
C VAL A 21 -2.04 1.88 14.54
N PHE A 22 -1.41 0.84 13.99
CA PHE A 22 0.04 0.73 13.98
C PHE A 22 0.73 1.88 13.20
N PRO A 23 0.36 2.21 11.95
CA PRO A 23 0.94 3.35 11.25
C PRO A 23 0.74 4.69 11.97
N ILE A 24 -0.43 4.93 12.58
CA ILE A 24 -0.72 6.17 13.32
C ILE A 24 0.20 6.30 14.54
N ILE A 25 0.35 5.22 15.32
CA ILE A 25 1.21 5.24 16.51
C ILE A 25 2.66 5.50 16.10
N VAL A 26 3.18 4.78 15.10
CA VAL A 26 4.57 4.92 14.66
C VAL A 26 4.83 6.29 14.05
N SER A 27 3.93 6.80 13.20
CA SER A 27 4.11 8.13 12.59
C SER A 27 4.08 9.24 13.64
N THR A 28 3.17 9.16 14.61
CA THR A 28 3.08 10.13 15.72
C THR A 28 4.34 10.11 16.58
N LEU A 29 4.85 8.91 16.91
CA LEU A 29 6.09 8.76 17.68
C LEU A 29 7.31 9.34 16.94
N LEU A 30 7.40 9.13 15.62
CA LEU A 30 8.51 9.66 14.81
C LEU A 30 8.52 11.18 14.76
N VAL A 31 7.35 11.80 14.55
CA VAL A 31 7.19 13.26 14.55
C VAL A 31 7.46 13.84 15.93
N TRP A 32 6.97 13.19 17.00
CA TRP A 32 7.19 13.64 18.37
C TRP A 32 8.67 13.61 18.77
N LYS A 33 9.43 12.62 18.29
CA LYS A 33 10.89 12.56 18.44
C LYS A 33 11.65 13.56 17.55
N GLY A 34 10.96 14.27 16.66
CA GLY A 34 11.58 15.26 15.78
C GLY A 34 12.40 14.66 14.63
N TYR A 35 12.18 13.40 14.27
CA TYR A 35 12.85 12.82 13.10
C TYR A 35 12.35 13.49 11.83
N SER A 36 13.30 13.86 10.97
CA SER A 36 13.03 14.48 9.67
C SER A 36 13.67 13.61 8.58
N PHE A 37 12.92 13.35 7.53
CA PHE A 37 13.40 12.64 6.33
C PHE A 37 13.95 13.60 5.26
N LYS A 38 14.18 14.88 5.59
CA LYS A 38 14.57 15.92 4.64
C LYS A 38 15.83 15.56 3.83
N GLU A 39 16.82 14.95 4.48
CA GLU A 39 18.06 14.51 3.84
C GLU A 39 17.85 13.34 2.87
N GLN A 40 16.84 12.50 3.12
CA GLN A 40 16.53 11.30 2.34
C GLN A 40 15.35 11.53 1.39
N LEU A 41 14.82 12.75 1.30
CA LEU A 41 13.59 13.05 0.56
C LEU A 41 13.68 12.63 -0.91
N GLY A 42 14.80 12.95 -1.58
CA GLY A 42 15.03 12.52 -2.97
C GLY A 42 15.06 11.00 -3.12
N ASN A 43 15.70 10.30 -2.18
CA ASN A 43 15.77 8.83 -2.18
C ASN A 43 14.40 8.19 -1.93
N LEU A 44 13.59 8.78 -1.05
CA LEU A 44 12.23 8.31 -0.77
C LEU A 44 11.31 8.51 -1.97
N ILE A 45 11.33 9.68 -2.61
CA ILE A 45 10.57 9.94 -3.84
C ILE A 45 10.97 8.94 -4.92
N ALA A 46 12.28 8.72 -5.13
CA ALA A 46 12.78 7.75 -6.11
C ALA A 46 12.31 6.33 -5.79
N ALA A 47 12.46 5.87 -4.54
CA ALA A 47 12.06 4.52 -4.13
C ALA A 47 10.55 4.29 -4.29
N ILE A 48 9.71 5.21 -3.82
CA ILE A 48 8.25 5.11 -3.95
C ILE A 48 7.82 5.14 -5.41
N SER A 49 8.47 5.95 -6.25
CA SER A 49 8.20 5.99 -7.70
C SER A 49 8.55 4.66 -8.38
N ILE A 50 9.69 4.06 -8.04
CA ILE A 50 10.10 2.74 -8.55
C ILE A 50 9.09 1.67 -8.13
N PHE A 51 8.68 1.64 -6.87
CA PHE A 51 7.67 0.68 -6.41
C PHE A 51 6.31 0.91 -7.08
N GLY A 52 5.89 2.17 -7.26
CA GLY A 52 4.67 2.51 -8.01
C GLY A 52 4.71 1.96 -9.44
N GLY A 53 5.82 2.17 -10.15
CA GLY A 53 6.06 1.60 -11.48
C GLY A 53 6.03 0.07 -11.51
N PHE A 54 6.69 -0.57 -10.54
CA PHE A 54 6.66 -2.03 -10.39
C PHE A 54 5.24 -2.57 -10.18
N LEU A 55 4.42 -1.85 -9.40
CA LEU A 55 3.04 -2.24 -9.14
C LEU A 55 2.16 -2.20 -10.40
N PHE A 56 2.41 -1.28 -11.35
CA PHE A 56 1.72 -1.30 -12.65
C PHE A 56 2.01 -2.59 -13.44
N ASN A 57 3.27 -3.03 -13.45
CA ASN A 57 3.65 -4.29 -14.10
C ASN A 57 2.97 -5.49 -13.41
N LEU A 58 3.01 -5.52 -12.08
CA LEU A 58 2.33 -6.56 -11.30
C LEU A 58 0.81 -6.57 -11.55
N LEU A 59 0.17 -5.39 -11.66
CA LEU A 59 -1.26 -5.27 -11.96
C LEU A 59 -1.61 -5.91 -13.30
N ALA A 60 -0.79 -5.65 -14.33
CA ALA A 60 -0.97 -6.21 -15.67
C ALA A 60 -0.85 -7.74 -15.67
N ILE A 61 0.16 -8.29 -14.96
CA ILE A 61 0.33 -9.74 -14.81
C ILE A 61 -0.90 -10.37 -14.14
N ILE A 62 -1.37 -9.78 -13.04
CA ILE A 62 -2.54 -10.30 -12.32
C ILE A 62 -3.81 -10.21 -13.17
N TYR A 63 -3.96 -9.15 -13.98
CA TYR A 63 -5.07 -9.02 -14.91
C TYR A 63 -5.05 -10.10 -15.99
N SER A 64 -3.89 -10.38 -16.60
CA SER A 64 -3.75 -11.47 -17.59
C SER A 64 -4.08 -12.84 -16.99
N GLN A 65 -3.61 -13.12 -15.77
CA GLN A 65 -3.96 -14.35 -15.05
C GLN A 65 -5.45 -14.45 -14.75
N MET A 66 -6.11 -13.33 -14.43
CA MET A 66 -7.56 -13.28 -14.25
C MET A 66 -8.31 -13.64 -15.53
N GLU A 67 -7.84 -13.18 -16.69
CA GLU A 67 -8.47 -13.46 -17.98
C GLU A 67 -8.35 -14.94 -18.35
N ASN A 68 -7.19 -15.54 -18.12
CA ASN A 68 -6.97 -16.98 -18.38
C ASN A 68 -7.92 -17.84 -17.53
N ILE A 69 -8.01 -17.57 -16.23
CA ILE A 69 -8.88 -18.33 -15.32
C ILE A 69 -10.37 -18.15 -15.64
N LYS A 70 -10.77 -16.98 -16.15
CA LYS A 70 -12.17 -16.77 -16.59
C LYS A 70 -12.55 -17.60 -17.81
N LYS A 71 -11.60 -17.97 -18.66
CA LYS A 71 -11.85 -18.79 -19.86
C LYS A 71 -12.02 -20.27 -19.53
N ASP A 72 -11.41 -20.72 -18.42
CA ASP A 72 -11.37 -22.14 -18.01
C ASP A 72 -12.32 -22.49 -16.85
N ALA A 73 -13.13 -21.52 -16.38
CA ALA A 73 -13.94 -21.69 -15.16
C ALA A 73 -15.21 -22.52 -15.40
N GLU A 74 -15.17 -23.81 -15.04
CA GLU A 74 -16.31 -24.74 -15.04
C GLU A 74 -16.71 -25.21 -13.62
N THR A 75 -15.92 -24.91 -12.57
CA THR A 75 -16.11 -25.46 -11.21
C THR A 75 -16.23 -24.41 -10.11
N GLU A 76 -16.79 -24.78 -8.94
CA GLU A 76 -16.96 -23.86 -7.78
C GLU A 76 -15.62 -23.33 -7.21
N ASP A 77 -14.51 -24.05 -7.38
CA ASP A 77 -13.18 -23.64 -6.90
C ASP A 77 -12.63 -22.45 -7.73
N ASP A 78 -13.00 -22.36 -9.01
CA ASP A 78 -12.61 -21.28 -9.90
C ASP A 78 -13.25 -19.93 -9.52
N GLU A 79 -14.46 -19.94 -8.96
CA GLU A 79 -15.14 -18.73 -8.49
C GLU A 79 -14.47 -18.15 -7.23
N VAL A 80 -13.96 -18.99 -6.33
CA VAL A 80 -13.17 -18.55 -5.17
C VAL A 80 -11.83 -17.95 -5.63
N LYS A 81 -11.16 -18.61 -6.58
CA LYS A 81 -9.90 -18.14 -7.18
C LYS A 81 -10.06 -16.79 -7.89
N LYS A 82 -11.14 -16.64 -8.66
CA LYS A 82 -11.50 -15.39 -9.35
C LYS A 82 -11.77 -14.23 -8.38
N ARG A 83 -12.49 -14.47 -7.28
CA ARG A 83 -12.66 -13.47 -6.22
C ARG A 83 -11.33 -13.07 -5.59
N PHE A 84 -10.47 -14.03 -5.28
CA PHE A 84 -9.16 -13.77 -4.68
C PHE A 84 -8.28 -12.91 -5.60
N ILE A 85 -8.25 -13.21 -6.90
CA ILE A 85 -7.52 -12.43 -7.90
C ILE A 85 -8.08 -11.01 -8.02
N ASN A 86 -9.41 -10.86 -8.04
CA ASN A 86 -10.03 -9.55 -8.07
C ASN A 86 -9.69 -8.71 -6.82
N GLU A 87 -9.67 -9.33 -5.64
CA GLU A 87 -9.21 -8.63 -4.43
C GLU A 87 -7.73 -8.20 -4.51
N ILE A 88 -6.85 -9.04 -5.10
CA ILE A 88 -5.44 -8.67 -5.32
C ILE A 88 -5.35 -7.48 -6.28
N HIS A 89 -6.08 -7.53 -7.39
CA HIS A 89 -6.10 -6.47 -8.40
C HIS A 89 -6.52 -5.13 -7.77
N ILE A 90 -7.60 -5.10 -6.99
CA ILE A 90 -8.07 -3.90 -6.29
C ILE A 90 -7.02 -3.38 -5.30
N ASN A 91 -6.39 -4.27 -4.52
CA ASN A 91 -5.35 -3.86 -3.57
C ASN A 91 -4.11 -3.29 -4.28
N ILE A 92 -3.69 -3.85 -5.41
CA ILE A 92 -2.58 -3.33 -6.22
C ILE A 92 -2.93 -1.94 -6.75
N SER A 93 -4.11 -1.76 -7.34
CA SER A 93 -4.57 -0.46 -7.84
C SER A 93 -4.61 0.60 -6.74
N PHE A 94 -5.10 0.24 -5.54
CA PHE A 94 -5.03 1.13 -4.38
C PHE A 94 -3.59 1.48 -4.01
N CYS A 95 -2.68 0.51 -4.00
CA CYS A 95 -1.28 0.73 -3.65
C CYS A 95 -0.56 1.64 -4.67
N ILE A 96 -0.92 1.56 -5.96
CA ILE A 96 -0.44 2.46 -7.01
C ILE A 96 -0.90 3.90 -6.72
N VAL A 97 -2.19 4.10 -6.51
CA VAL A 97 -2.74 5.43 -6.20
C VAL A 97 -2.08 5.99 -4.93
N LEU A 98 -1.91 5.15 -3.90
CA LEU A 98 -1.23 5.52 -2.67
C LEU A 98 0.23 5.96 -2.92
N SER A 99 0.98 5.27 -3.79
CA SER A 99 2.34 5.66 -4.15
C SER A 99 2.40 7.05 -4.80
N ILE A 100 1.46 7.34 -5.70
CA ILE A 100 1.34 8.65 -6.36
C ILE A 100 1.01 9.72 -5.33
N CYS A 101 0.05 9.45 -4.44
CA CYS A 101 -0.29 10.36 -3.34
C CYS A 101 0.93 10.66 -2.46
N ILE A 102 1.72 9.63 -2.09
CA ILE A 102 2.95 9.81 -1.29
C ILE A 102 3.96 10.69 -2.02
N VAL A 103 4.20 10.46 -3.31
CA VAL A 103 5.12 11.30 -4.08
C VAL A 103 4.66 12.75 -4.10
N LEU A 104 3.37 12.99 -4.32
CA LEU A 104 2.80 14.34 -4.31
C LEU A 104 2.96 14.98 -2.92
N THR A 105 2.64 14.27 -1.83
CA THR A 105 2.77 14.81 -0.47
C THR A 105 4.23 15.01 -0.04
N LEU A 106 5.17 14.22 -0.56
CA LEU A 106 6.61 14.45 -0.36
C LEU A 106 7.07 15.70 -1.12
N LEU A 107 6.65 15.89 -2.37
CA LEU A 107 6.96 17.11 -3.13
C LEU A 107 6.38 18.36 -2.48
N LEU A 108 5.20 18.28 -1.85
CA LEU A 108 4.65 19.40 -1.09
C LEU A 108 5.57 19.86 0.05
N THR A 109 6.40 18.97 0.64
CA THR A 109 7.35 19.36 1.69
C THR A 109 8.57 20.14 1.17
N THR A 110 8.77 20.20 -0.15
CA THR A 110 9.87 20.97 -0.74
C THR A 110 9.45 22.38 -1.17
N ILE A 111 8.16 22.71 -1.10
CA ILE A 111 7.65 24.03 -1.48
C ILE A 111 7.82 24.97 -0.27
N ASP A 112 8.71 25.94 -0.38
CA ASP A 112 8.85 27.00 0.60
C ASP A 112 7.73 28.04 0.43
N ILE A 113 6.84 28.14 1.42
CA ILE A 113 5.78 29.16 1.46
C ILE A 113 6.25 30.30 2.38
N PRO A 114 6.57 31.49 1.86
CA PRO A 114 6.92 32.63 2.70
C PRO A 114 5.71 33.12 3.52
N GLU A 115 5.97 33.57 4.75
CA GLU A 115 5.03 34.32 5.63
C GLU A 115 3.83 33.57 6.25
N PHE A 116 3.94 32.29 6.63
CA PHE A 116 2.92 31.64 7.47
C PHE A 116 3.36 31.51 8.94
N GLN A 117 2.56 32.07 9.87
CA GLN A 117 2.81 31.96 11.32
C GLN A 117 2.64 30.54 11.88
N TYR A 118 2.01 29.64 11.12
CA TYR A 118 1.77 28.24 11.52
C TYR A 118 2.59 27.21 10.72
N LEU A 119 3.66 27.64 10.03
CA LEU A 119 4.48 26.76 9.18
C LEU A 119 5.03 25.55 9.94
N ASP A 120 5.48 25.72 11.19
CA ASP A 120 6.07 24.62 11.96
C ASP A 120 5.06 23.51 12.29
N VAL A 121 3.83 23.89 12.62
CA VAL A 121 2.75 22.93 12.91
C VAL A 121 2.33 22.23 11.62
N LEU A 122 2.18 22.99 10.53
CA LEU A 122 1.85 22.46 9.21
C LEU A 122 2.91 21.45 8.74
N ASN A 123 4.20 21.79 8.85
CA ASN A 123 5.32 20.91 8.51
C ASN A 123 5.31 19.61 9.32
N LYS A 124 5.03 19.68 10.63
CA LYS A 124 4.89 18.49 11.47
C LYS A 124 3.72 17.61 11.05
N ILE A 125 2.58 18.21 10.70
CA ILE A 125 1.40 17.48 10.23
C ILE A 125 1.70 16.79 8.89
N ILE A 126 2.30 17.51 7.94
CA ILE A 126 2.66 16.95 6.62
C ILE A 126 3.69 15.83 6.76
N ASN A 127 4.71 15.99 7.62
CA ASN A 127 5.69 14.94 7.89
C ASN A 127 5.03 13.71 8.53
N GLY A 128 4.13 13.90 9.50
CA GLY A 128 3.36 12.82 10.10
C GLY A 128 2.48 12.09 9.12
N LEU A 129 1.82 12.83 8.22
CA LEU A 129 1.04 12.27 7.13
C LEU A 129 1.92 11.45 6.19
N ASN A 130 3.08 11.96 5.77
CA ASN A 130 4.01 11.22 4.93
C ASN A 130 4.50 9.92 5.61
N TYR A 131 4.88 9.97 6.89
CA TYR A 131 5.24 8.75 7.63
C TYR A 131 4.09 7.74 7.69
N PHE A 132 2.88 8.20 8.00
CA PHE A 132 1.69 7.35 8.03
C PHE A 132 1.46 6.68 6.67
N LEU A 133 1.46 7.44 5.58
CA LEU A 133 1.23 6.94 4.23
C LEU A 133 2.32 5.96 3.80
N MET A 134 3.60 6.23 4.10
CA MET A 134 4.71 5.33 3.78
C MET A 134 4.60 3.98 4.50
N ILE A 135 4.25 3.99 5.80
CA ILE A 135 4.08 2.74 6.56
C ILE A 135 2.86 1.98 6.03
N LEU A 136 1.74 2.68 5.78
CA LEU A 136 0.55 2.08 5.18
C LEU A 136 0.87 1.45 3.81
N PHE A 137 1.68 2.12 3.00
CA PHE A 137 2.14 1.62 1.71
C PHE A 137 2.96 0.33 1.86
N LEU A 138 3.96 0.31 2.74
CA LEU A 138 4.79 -0.89 2.97
C LEU A 138 3.98 -2.08 3.47
N LEU A 139 3.02 -1.86 4.37
CA LEU A 139 2.13 -2.92 4.86
C LEU A 139 1.22 -3.45 3.75
N THR A 140 0.67 -2.54 2.92
CA THR A 140 -0.20 -2.91 1.79
C THR A 140 0.58 -3.67 0.73
N LEU A 141 1.79 -3.22 0.40
CA LEU A 141 2.71 -3.90 -0.50
C LEU A 141 3.03 -5.32 0.00
N THR A 142 3.36 -5.46 1.29
CA THR A 142 3.65 -6.76 1.89
C THR A 142 2.44 -7.70 1.84
N MET A 143 1.23 -7.19 2.07
CA MET A 143 -0.01 -7.95 1.91
C MET A 143 -0.17 -8.46 0.46
N ILE A 144 0.05 -7.58 -0.52
CA ILE A 144 -0.04 -7.93 -1.94
C ILE A 144 0.95 -9.04 -2.27
N LEU A 145 2.22 -8.89 -1.88
CA LEU A 145 3.26 -9.89 -2.15
C LEU A 145 2.89 -11.26 -1.57
N ASN A 146 2.42 -11.32 -0.32
CA ASN A 146 2.00 -12.57 0.29
C ASN A 146 0.82 -13.21 -0.45
N ARG A 147 -0.16 -12.42 -0.88
CA ARG A 147 -1.32 -12.92 -1.65
C ARG A 147 -0.92 -13.43 -3.04
N VAL A 148 -0.04 -12.72 -3.73
CA VAL A 148 0.49 -13.15 -5.03
C VAL A 148 1.28 -14.45 -4.88
N TYR A 149 2.12 -14.57 -3.86
CA TYR A 149 2.85 -15.81 -3.57
C TYR A 149 1.91 -17.00 -3.37
N ILE A 150 0.84 -16.83 -2.58
CA ILE A 150 -0.16 -17.89 -2.35
C ILE A 150 -0.87 -18.26 -3.67
N LEU A 151 -1.21 -17.28 -4.51
CA LEU A 151 -1.82 -17.51 -5.81
C LEU A 151 -0.91 -18.32 -6.73
N LEU A 152 0.37 -17.94 -6.84
CA LEU A 152 1.35 -18.63 -7.67
C LEU A 152 1.64 -20.04 -7.17
N LYS A 153 1.73 -20.24 -5.85
CA LYS A 153 1.90 -21.56 -5.26
C LYS A 153 0.70 -22.48 -5.51
N LYS A 154 -0.53 -21.96 -5.45
CA LYS A 154 -1.74 -22.73 -5.73
C LYS A 154 -2.02 -22.93 -7.23
N GLY A 155 -1.48 -22.09 -8.11
CA GLY A 155 -1.62 -22.24 -9.56
C GLY A 155 -0.57 -23.17 -10.21
N ALA A 156 0.46 -23.58 -9.47
CA ALA A 156 1.51 -24.50 -9.93
C ALA A 156 1.30 -25.95 -9.45
N ALA A 157 0.21 -26.23 -8.74
CA ALA A 157 -0.24 -27.55 -8.30
C ALA A 157 -1.55 -27.88 -9.03
#